data_AF-A0A1U8PSQ8-F1
#
_entry.id   AF-A0A1U8PSQ8-F1
#
_cell.length_a   1.000
_cell.length_b   1.000
_cell.length_c   1.000
_cell.angle_alpha   90.00
_cell.angle_beta   90.00
_cell.angle_gamma   90.00
#
_symmetry.space_group_name_H-M   'P 1'
#
loop_
_entity.id
_entity.type
_entity.pdbx_description
1 polymer ?
#
loop_
_entity_poly.entity_id
_entity_poly.type
_entity_poly.pdbx_seq_one_letter_code
_entity_poly.pdbx_strand_id
1 'polypeptide(L)'
;MPSATIATVRSLERDSQACPIGRAGDNIAVSLNGIDGNHVMAGGVLCHPDFPIAFAKHLELKVLVLDGATPILIGSQLEFHIHHAKEAARVARISSLLDSKTGKVAKKAPRCILAKQSAVVEVILQEAICVEEFSKCKVLGRVFLRTLGRTVAVGIVTRIVEEQ
;
A
#
# COMPACT_ATOMS: atom_id res chain seq x y z
N MET A 1 -4.62 -6.04 12.50
CA MET A 1 -5.43 -5.46 11.40
C MET A 1 -5.16 -6.25 10.12
N PRO A 2 -6.13 -6.45 9.21
CA PRO A 2 -7.50 -5.89 9.20
C PRO A 2 -8.52 -6.67 10.04
N SER A 3 -8.21 -7.87 10.53
CA SER A 3 -9.13 -8.73 11.31
C SER A 3 -9.56 -8.19 12.69
N ALA A 4 -9.07 -7.01 13.10
CA ALA A 4 -9.30 -6.38 14.40
C ALA A 4 -9.21 -7.32 15.64
N THR A 5 -8.48 -8.45 15.52
CA THR A 5 -8.37 -9.44 16.59
C THR A 5 -7.23 -9.07 17.54
N ILE A 6 -7.51 -9.08 18.84
CA ILE A 6 -6.52 -8.82 19.88
C ILE A 6 -5.75 -10.12 20.16
N ALA A 7 -4.42 -10.02 20.23
CA ALA A 7 -3.53 -11.14 20.53
C ALA A 7 -2.47 -10.73 21.55
N THR A 8 -1.95 -11.71 22.31
CA THR A 8 -0.86 -11.49 23.26
C THR A 8 0.45 -12.02 22.68
N VAL A 9 1.53 -11.26 22.77
CA VAL A 9 2.87 -11.70 22.36
C VAL A 9 3.41 -12.69 23.39
N ARG A 10 3.74 -13.91 22.94
CA ARG A 10 4.30 -14.98 23.79
C ARG A 10 5.82 -14.98 23.79
N SER A 11 6.43 -14.86 22.62
CA SER A 11 7.88 -14.85 22.45
C SER A 11 8.30 -14.11 21.18
N LEU A 12 9.55 -13.65 21.18
CA LEU A 12 10.19 -12.99 20.04
C LEU A 12 11.50 -13.72 19.72
N GLU A 13 11.76 -13.93 18.44
CA GLU A 13 12.99 -14.55 17.95
C GLU A 13 13.61 -13.68 16.86
N ARG A 14 14.95 -13.56 16.88
CA ARG A 14 15.76 -12.89 15.86
C ARG A 14 16.86 -13.85 15.44
N ASP A 15 16.98 -14.14 14.15
CA ASP A 15 17.96 -15.09 13.62
C ASP A 15 17.92 -16.45 14.35
N SER A 16 16.71 -16.93 14.65
CA SER A 16 16.44 -18.17 15.40
C SER A 16 16.96 -18.18 16.85
N GLN A 17 17.25 -17.02 17.43
CA GLN A 17 17.58 -16.87 18.84
C GLN A 17 16.52 -16.06 19.57
N ALA A 18 16.16 -16.51 20.78
CA ALA A 18 15.21 -15.80 21.62
C ALA A 18 15.75 -14.39 21.95
N CYS A 19 14.91 -13.37 21.76
CA CYS A 19 15.25 -11.99 22.10
C CYS A 19 14.17 -11.40 23.00
N PRO A 20 14.54 -10.61 24.03
CA PRO A 20 13.55 -10.00 24.92
C PRO A 20 12.86 -8.77 24.32
N ILE A 21 13.48 -8.13 23.32
CA ILE A 21 12.98 -6.89 22.72
C ILE A 21 13.29 -6.85 21.21
N GLY A 22 12.27 -6.44 20.44
CA GLY A 22 12.41 -6.04 19.04
C GLY A 22 12.33 -4.52 18.92
N ARG A 23 13.21 -3.92 18.12
CA ARG A 23 13.23 -2.49 17.82
C ARG A 23 12.83 -2.26 16.36
N ALA A 24 12.44 -1.03 16.05
CA ALA A 24 12.12 -0.65 14.67
C ALA A 24 13.31 -0.94 13.74
N GLY A 25 13.07 -1.70 12.67
CA GLY A 25 14.08 -2.14 11.72
C GLY A 25 14.55 -3.59 11.92
N ASP A 26 14.24 -4.22 13.06
CA ASP A 26 14.57 -5.62 13.29
C ASP A 26 13.61 -6.54 12.52
N ASN A 27 14.17 -7.57 11.87
CA ASN A 27 13.39 -8.69 11.36
C ASN A 27 13.27 -9.74 12.47
N ILE A 28 12.05 -9.94 12.95
CA ILE A 28 11.76 -10.83 14.08
C ILE A 28 10.60 -11.77 13.76
N ALA A 29 10.68 -13.00 14.27
CA ALA A 29 9.54 -13.89 14.35
C ALA A 29 8.81 -13.67 15.68
N VAL A 30 7.50 -13.44 15.61
CA VAL A 30 6.63 -13.15 16.76
C VAL A 30 5.68 -14.33 16.96
N SER A 31 5.72 -14.97 18.11
CA SER A 31 4.73 -15.97 18.49
C SER A 31 3.56 -15.28 19.20
N LEU A 32 2.35 -15.46 18.67
CA LEU A 32 1.12 -14.87 19.21
C LEU A 32 0.29 -15.94 19.92
N ASN A 33 -0.43 -15.53 20.97
CA ASN A 33 -1.42 -16.34 21.67
C ASN A 33 -2.79 -15.66 21.64
N GLY A 34 -3.86 -16.45 21.59
CA GLY A 34 -5.25 -15.96 21.56
C GLY A 34 -5.76 -15.52 20.18
N ILE A 35 -5.07 -15.90 19.10
CA ILE A 35 -5.51 -15.62 17.72
C ILE A 35 -5.53 -16.92 16.90
N ASP A 36 -6.56 -17.06 16.07
CA ASP A 36 -6.66 -18.15 15.11
C ASP A 36 -5.70 -17.90 13.93
N GLY A 37 -5.01 -18.95 13.47
CA GLY A 37 -4.09 -18.84 12.34
C GLY A 37 -4.74 -18.33 11.06
N ASN A 38 -6.05 -18.54 10.89
CA ASN A 38 -6.82 -18.05 9.75
C ASN A 38 -6.96 -16.52 9.74
N HIS A 39 -6.77 -15.84 10.87
CA HIS A 39 -6.81 -14.38 10.98
C HIS A 39 -5.45 -13.72 10.74
N VAL A 40 -4.39 -14.52 10.54
CA VAL A 40 -3.04 -14.04 10.22
C VAL A 40 -2.80 -14.23 8.73
N MET A 41 -2.73 -13.12 8.00
CA MET A 41 -2.57 -13.10 6.54
C MET A 41 -1.39 -12.26 6.11
N ALA A 42 -0.83 -12.58 4.93
CA ALA A 42 0.19 -11.75 4.30
C ALA A 42 -0.38 -10.35 4.03
N GLY A 43 0.36 -9.32 4.47
CA GLY A 43 -0.12 -7.93 4.40
C GLY A 43 -0.94 -7.48 5.61
N GLY A 44 -1.27 -8.38 6.54
CA GLY A 44 -1.76 -8.00 7.86
C GLY A 44 -0.69 -7.24 8.64
N VAL A 45 -1.11 -6.30 9.48
CA VAL A 45 -0.22 -5.50 10.32
C VAL A 45 -0.61 -5.64 11.79
N LEU A 46 0.38 -6.00 12.61
CA LEU A 46 0.28 -5.97 14.06
C LEU A 46 0.48 -4.53 14.53
N CYS A 47 -0.46 -4.04 15.33
CA CYS A 47 -0.43 -2.69 15.88
C CYS A 47 -0.88 -2.71 17.34
N HIS A 48 -0.57 -1.66 18.08
CA HIS A 48 -1.06 -1.49 19.44
C HIS A 48 -2.59 -1.28 19.41
N PRO A 49 -3.39 -1.82 20.35
CA PRO A 49 -4.83 -1.63 20.37
C PRO A 49 -5.26 -0.16 20.43
N ASP A 50 -4.49 0.68 21.15
CA ASP A 50 -4.77 2.12 21.24
C ASP A 50 -4.36 2.93 19.99
N PHE A 51 -3.55 2.33 19.10
CA PHE A 51 -3.07 2.96 17.87
C PHE A 51 -3.35 2.03 16.67
N PRO A 52 -4.63 1.81 16.34
CA PRO A 52 -4.99 0.97 15.20
C PRO A 52 -4.55 1.62 13.89
N ILE A 53 -4.19 0.78 12.92
CA ILE A 53 -3.81 1.21 11.58
C ILE A 53 -5.05 1.24 10.69
N ALA A 54 -5.17 2.27 9.86
CA ALA A 54 -6.26 2.37 8.90
C ALA A 54 -6.20 1.24 7.85
N PHE A 55 -7.38 0.80 7.39
CA PHE A 55 -7.50 -0.08 6.24
C PHE A 55 -8.57 0.44 5.31
N ALA A 56 -8.32 0.34 4.01
CA ALA A 56 -9.15 1.02 3.02
C ALA A 56 -9.13 0.30 1.67
N LYS A 57 -10.23 0.45 0.93
CA LYS A 57 -10.36 -0.01 -0.46
C LYS A 57 -10.13 1.10 -1.47
N HIS A 58 -10.44 2.35 -1.13
CA HIS A 58 -10.36 3.49 -2.06
C HIS A 58 -9.25 4.46 -1.64
N LEU A 59 -8.22 4.56 -2.49
CA LEU A 59 -7.00 5.31 -2.21
C LEU A 59 -6.72 6.33 -3.31
N GLU A 60 -6.22 7.48 -2.92
CA GLU A 60 -5.57 8.43 -3.82
C GLU A 60 -4.05 8.23 -3.76
N LEU A 61 -3.44 8.11 -4.94
CA LEU A 61 -2.03 7.86 -5.11
C LEU A 61 -1.41 8.95 -5.98
N LYS A 62 -0.21 9.37 -5.61
CA LYS A 62 0.70 10.05 -6.52
C LYS A 62 1.67 9.03 -7.10
N VAL A 63 1.58 8.80 -8.41
CA VAL A 63 2.33 7.77 -9.12
C VAL A 63 3.25 8.36 -10.18
N LEU A 64 4.36 7.68 -10.44
CA LEU A 64 5.26 7.87 -11.57
C LEU A 64 5.25 6.60 -12.41
N VAL A 65 4.85 6.71 -13.67
CA VAL A 65 4.88 5.60 -14.63
C VAL A 65 6.29 5.40 -15.14
N LEU A 66 6.78 4.17 -15.05
CA LEU A 66 8.14 3.80 -15.44
C LEU A 66 8.31 3.78 -16.97
N ASP A 67 9.56 3.77 -17.43
CA ASP A 67 9.87 3.66 -18.85
C ASP A 67 9.50 2.27 -19.39
N GLY A 68 9.04 2.21 -20.65
CA GLY A 68 8.59 0.97 -21.28
C GLY A 68 7.31 0.36 -20.69
N ALA A 69 6.63 1.05 -19.77
CA ALA A 69 5.34 0.64 -19.24
C ALA A 69 4.22 0.88 -20.26
N THR A 70 3.22 -0.01 -20.26
CA THR A 70 1.99 0.21 -21.03
C THR A 70 1.21 1.41 -20.47
N PRO A 71 0.57 2.22 -21.32
CA PRO A 71 -0.25 3.34 -20.86
C PRO A 71 -1.32 2.90 -19.85
N ILE A 72 -1.46 3.67 -18.77
CA ILE A 72 -2.48 3.43 -17.75
C ILE A 72 -3.72 4.24 -18.13
N LEU A 73 -4.87 3.58 -18.24
CA LEU A 73 -6.15 4.20 -18.57
C LEU A 73 -7.11 4.13 -17.38
N ILE A 74 -8.17 4.93 -17.43
CA ILE A 74 -9.30 4.77 -16.52
C ILE A 74 -9.93 3.39 -16.76
N GLY A 75 -10.15 2.64 -15.69
CA GLY A 75 -10.66 1.27 -15.74
C GLY A 75 -9.57 0.19 -15.91
N SER A 76 -8.29 0.55 -16.07
CA SER A 76 -7.21 -0.42 -16.12
C SER A 76 -7.16 -1.26 -14.84
N GLN A 77 -7.03 -2.58 -15.02
CA GLN A 77 -6.79 -3.55 -13.96
C GLN A 77 -5.29 -3.70 -13.74
N LEU A 78 -4.87 -3.65 -12.48
CA LEU A 78 -3.48 -3.65 -12.04
C LEU A 78 -3.34 -4.51 -10.78
N GLU A 79 -2.14 -5.01 -10.54
CA GLU A 79 -1.75 -5.58 -9.25
C GLU A 79 -1.21 -4.45 -8.37
N PHE A 80 -1.83 -4.24 -7.22
CA PHE A 80 -1.42 -3.26 -6.22
C PHE A 80 -0.57 -3.94 -5.15
N HIS A 81 0.68 -3.47 -5.02
CA HIS A 81 1.63 -3.98 -4.04
C HIS A 81 1.96 -2.88 -3.04
N ILE A 82 1.81 -3.19 -1.76
CA ILE A 82 2.21 -2.33 -0.64
C ILE A 82 2.76 -3.23 0.45
N HIS A 83 3.94 -2.91 1.01
CA HIS A 83 4.66 -3.80 1.93
C HIS A 83 4.62 -5.29 1.48
N HIS A 84 4.04 -6.16 2.30
CA HIS A 84 3.76 -7.57 2.04
C HIS A 84 2.36 -7.87 1.45
N ALA A 85 1.47 -6.87 1.32
CA ALA A 85 0.16 -7.04 0.71
C ALA A 85 0.23 -6.98 -0.81
N LYS A 86 -0.57 -7.82 -1.46
CA LYS A 86 -0.77 -7.86 -2.91
C LYS A 86 -2.26 -7.99 -3.16
N GLU A 87 -2.83 -7.04 -3.89
CA GLU A 87 -4.28 -6.97 -4.09
C GLU A 87 -4.61 -6.55 -5.53
N ALA A 88 -5.73 -7.01 -6.06
CA ALA A 88 -6.20 -6.56 -7.36
C ALA A 88 -6.76 -5.14 -7.24
N ALA A 89 -6.41 -4.27 -8.19
CA ALA A 89 -6.80 -2.87 -8.17
C ALA A 89 -7.29 -2.41 -9.54
N ARG A 90 -8.32 -1.55 -9.52
CA ARG A 90 -8.83 -0.86 -10.70
C ARG A 90 -8.57 0.62 -10.58
N VAL A 91 -8.05 1.22 -11.65
CA VAL A 91 -7.94 2.69 -11.74
C VAL A 91 -9.34 3.28 -11.89
N ALA A 92 -9.83 3.96 -10.85
CA ALA A 92 -11.16 4.54 -10.85
C ALA A 92 -11.18 5.90 -11.55
N ARG A 93 -10.16 6.72 -11.30
CA ARG A 93 -10.06 8.09 -11.82
C ARG A 93 -8.61 8.50 -11.99
N ILE A 94 -8.34 9.30 -13.01
CA ILE A 94 -7.07 10.01 -13.13
C ILE A 94 -7.34 11.50 -12.89
N SER A 95 -6.95 12.01 -11.73
CA SER A 95 -7.28 13.36 -11.28
C SER A 95 -6.46 14.41 -12.03
N SER A 96 -5.15 14.19 -12.15
CA SER A 96 -4.27 15.15 -12.84
C SER A 96 -2.94 14.53 -13.27
N LEU A 97 -2.40 14.98 -14.40
CA LEU A 97 -0.97 14.84 -14.69
C LEU A 97 -0.19 15.91 -13.93
N LEU A 98 0.95 15.49 -13.39
CA LEU A 98 1.90 16.33 -12.70
C LEU A 98 3.15 16.49 -13.57
N ASP A 99 3.68 17.69 -13.60
CA ASP A 99 5.01 17.94 -14.16
C ASP A 99 6.07 17.33 -13.24
N SER A 100 6.96 16.50 -13.79
CA SER A 100 7.94 15.73 -13.02
C SER A 100 9.02 16.59 -12.35
N LYS A 101 9.26 17.81 -12.84
CA LYS A 101 10.27 18.73 -12.30
C LYS A 101 9.68 19.65 -11.24
N THR A 102 8.49 20.18 -11.50
CA THR A 102 7.87 21.21 -10.65
C THR A 102 6.84 20.64 -9.68
N GLY A 103 6.36 19.42 -9.90
CA GLY A 103 5.29 18.79 -9.12
C GLY A 103 3.92 19.47 -9.26
N LYS A 104 3.79 20.48 -10.12
CA LYS A 104 2.55 21.22 -10.36
C LYS A 104 1.64 20.46 -11.33
N VAL A 105 0.35 20.73 -11.25
CA VAL A 105 -0.65 20.18 -12.17
C VAL A 105 -0.38 20.69 -13.58
N ALA A 106 0.00 19.78 -14.47
CA ALA A 106 0.20 20.06 -15.89
C ALA A 106 -1.12 19.95 -16.67
N LYS A 107 -1.93 18.94 -16.35
CA LYS A 107 -3.21 18.69 -17.01
C LYS A 107 -4.22 18.11 -16.02
N LYS A 108 -5.45 18.64 -16.01
CA LYS A 108 -6.56 18.10 -15.23
C LYS A 108 -7.29 17.00 -16.02
N ALA A 109 -7.72 15.94 -15.34
CA ALA A 109 -8.52 14.84 -15.89
C ALA A 109 -8.03 14.30 -17.26
N PRO A 110 -6.78 13.82 -17.38
CA PRO A 110 -6.31 13.17 -18.60
C PRO A 110 -7.05 11.83 -18.83
N ARG A 111 -7.13 11.39 -20.09
CA ARG A 111 -7.73 10.08 -20.44
C ARG A 111 -6.80 8.89 -20.16
N CYS A 112 -5.49 9.11 -20.21
CA CYS A 112 -4.48 8.11 -19.95
C CYS A 112 -3.20 8.76 -19.41
N ILE A 113 -2.32 7.93 -18.84
CA ILE A 113 -0.99 8.30 -18.36
C ILE A 113 0.02 7.50 -19.17
N LEU A 114 0.98 8.20 -19.79
CA LEU A 114 2.04 7.60 -20.59
C LEU A 114 3.29 7.33 -19.75
N ALA A 115 4.23 6.58 -20.32
CA ALA A 115 5.54 6.35 -19.72
C ALA A 115 6.24 7.68 -19.33
N LYS A 116 6.99 7.65 -18.22
CA LYS A 116 7.72 8.81 -17.65
C LYS A 116 6.84 9.96 -17.15
N GLN A 117 5.53 9.80 -17.12
CA GLN A 117 4.62 10.81 -16.57
C GLN A 117 4.31 10.55 -15.11
N SER A 118 4.18 11.65 -14.35
CA SER A 118 3.65 11.62 -12.99
C SER A 118 2.17 11.98 -13.01
N ALA A 119 1.38 11.35 -12.16
CA ALA A 119 -0.05 11.63 -12.07
C ALA A 119 -0.56 11.43 -10.65
N VAL A 120 -1.70 12.06 -10.35
CA VAL A 120 -2.54 11.73 -9.21
C VAL A 120 -3.68 10.87 -9.72
N VAL A 121 -3.82 9.67 -9.16
CA VAL A 121 -4.80 8.66 -9.54
C VAL A 121 -5.57 8.20 -8.33
N GLU A 122 -6.81 7.82 -8.54
CA GLU A 122 -7.58 7.06 -7.55
C GLU A 122 -7.68 5.62 -7.99
N VAL A 123 -7.42 4.73 -7.04
CA VAL A 123 -7.54 3.29 -7.22
C VAL A 123 -8.57 2.74 -6.26
N ILE A 124 -9.32 1.75 -6.75
CA ILE A 124 -10.21 0.94 -5.93
C ILE A 124 -9.65 -0.48 -5.91
N LEU A 125 -9.36 -0.95 -4.71
CA LEU A 125 -8.90 -2.30 -4.43
C LEU A 125 -10.08 -3.25 -4.31
N GLN A 126 -9.89 -4.51 -4.66
CA GLN A 126 -10.92 -5.54 -4.52
C GLN A 126 -11.18 -5.83 -3.03
N GLU A 127 -10.12 -6.08 -2.26
CA GLU A 127 -10.19 -6.19 -0.81
C GLU A 127 -9.49 -5.05 -0.07
N ALA A 128 -9.89 -4.87 1.19
CA ALA A 128 -9.35 -3.82 2.04
C ALA A 128 -8.02 -4.28 2.60
N ILE A 129 -7.04 -3.39 2.55
CA ILE A 129 -5.69 -3.67 3.03
C ILE A 129 -5.27 -2.59 4.02
N CYS A 130 -4.33 -2.91 4.90
CA CYS A 130 -3.76 -1.95 5.84
C CYS A 130 -2.91 -0.92 5.08
N VAL A 131 -3.20 0.36 5.24
CA VAL A 131 -2.51 1.44 4.52
C VAL A 131 -2.46 2.68 5.39
N GLU A 132 -1.41 3.47 5.23
CA GLU A 132 -1.34 4.81 5.80
C GLU A 132 -0.96 5.82 4.74
N GLU A 133 -1.28 7.08 4.99
CA GLU A 133 -0.76 8.19 4.21
C GLU A 133 0.77 8.24 4.32
N PHE A 134 1.45 8.49 3.21
CA PHE A 134 2.91 8.53 3.18
C PHE A 134 3.52 9.60 4.10
N SER A 135 2.78 10.67 4.36
CA SER A 135 3.11 11.72 5.34
C SER A 135 3.16 11.21 6.77
N LYS A 136 2.26 10.28 7.14
CA LYS A 136 2.16 9.68 8.48
C LYS A 136 3.13 8.51 8.66
N CYS A 137 3.11 7.55 7.73
CA CYS A 137 3.99 6.38 7.78
C CYS A 137 4.56 6.07 6.39
N LYS A 138 5.85 6.38 6.20
CA LYS A 138 6.54 6.17 4.92
C LYS A 138 6.60 4.70 4.49
N VAL A 139 6.63 3.76 5.42
CA VAL A 139 6.73 2.32 5.13
C VAL A 139 5.40 1.77 4.62
N LEU A 140 4.28 2.23 5.20
CA LEU A 140 2.92 1.81 4.85
C LEU A 140 2.28 2.66 3.76
N GLY A 141 2.97 3.70 3.26
CA GLY A 141 2.46 4.58 2.21
C GLY A 141 3.15 4.43 0.86
N ARG A 142 4.11 3.51 0.68
CA ARG A 142 4.81 3.29 -0.61
C ARG A 142 4.17 2.16 -1.40
N VAL A 143 3.81 2.46 -2.65
CA VAL A 143 3.05 1.54 -3.49
C VAL A 143 3.77 1.24 -4.80
N PHE A 144 3.57 0.02 -5.30
CA PHE A 144 4.02 -0.42 -6.61
C PHE A 144 2.81 -0.93 -7.38
N LEU A 145 2.59 -0.40 -8.57
CA LEU A 145 1.58 -0.89 -9.49
C LEU A 145 2.23 -1.79 -10.51
N ARG A 146 1.66 -2.98 -10.70
CA ARG A 146 2.20 -4.01 -11.56
C ARG A 146 1.16 -4.48 -12.57
N THR A 147 1.63 -4.92 -13.73
CA THR A 147 0.83 -5.61 -14.74
C THR A 147 1.68 -6.70 -15.37
N LEU A 148 1.10 -7.88 -15.61
CA LEU A 148 1.79 -9.02 -16.26
C LEU A 148 3.17 -9.31 -15.65
N GLY A 149 3.29 -9.24 -14.32
CA GLY A 149 4.54 -9.50 -13.60
C GLY A 149 5.61 -8.40 -13.72
N ARG A 150 5.30 -7.23 -14.27
CA ARG A 150 6.22 -6.08 -14.39
C ARG A 150 5.69 -4.89 -13.62
N THR A 151 6.59 -4.13 -13.00
CA THR A 151 6.25 -2.86 -12.35
C THR A 151 6.05 -1.80 -13.40
N VAL A 152 4.83 -1.26 -13.48
CA VAL A 152 4.46 -0.20 -14.43
C VAL A 152 4.54 1.18 -13.82
N ALA A 153 4.27 1.29 -12.52
CA ALA A 153 4.37 2.56 -11.82
C ALA A 153 4.80 2.36 -10.37
N VAL A 154 5.45 3.38 -9.85
CA VAL A 154 5.80 3.50 -8.43
C VAL A 154 5.09 4.71 -7.88
N GLY A 155 4.64 4.66 -6.64
CA GLY A 155 3.90 5.78 -6.08
C GLY A 155 3.88 5.82 -4.58
N ILE A 156 3.14 6.80 -4.08
CA ILE A 156 2.86 7.00 -2.68
C ILE A 156 1.36 7.21 -2.47
N VAL A 157 0.84 6.74 -1.35
CA VAL A 157 -0.51 7.05 -0.87
C VAL A 157 -0.52 8.50 -0.40
N THR A 158 -1.29 9.36 -1.07
CA THR A 158 -1.45 10.76 -0.70
C THR A 158 -2.63 10.97 0.23
N ARG A 159 -3.70 10.20 0.03
CA ARG A 159 -4.93 10.31 0.81
C ARG A 159 -5.69 8.98 0.82
N ILE A 160 -6.29 8.68 1.95
CA ILE A 160 -7.28 7.60 2.08
C ILE A 160 -8.67 8.22 1.82
N VAL A 161 -9.39 7.71 0.81
CA VAL A 161 -10.65 8.31 0.36
C VAL A 161 -11.82 7.80 1.20
N GLU A 162 -11.85 6.49 1.44
CA GLU A 162 -12.83 5.82 2.30
C GLU A 162 -12.10 4.86 3.25
N GLU A 163 -12.10 5.18 4.54
CA GLU A 163 -11.68 4.25 5.61
C GLU A 163 -12.84 3.31 5.95
N GLN A 164 -12.51 2.04 6.24
CA GLN A 164 -13.48 1.02 6.66
C GLN A 164 -13.33 0.68 8.13
#